data_AF-A0A5C4XS18-F1
#
_entry.id   AF-A0A5C4XS18-F1
#
_cell.length_a   1.000
_cell.length_b   1.000
_cell.length_c   1.000
_cell.angle_alpha   90.00
_cell.angle_beta   90.00
_cell.angle_gamma   90.00
#
_symmetry.space_group_name_H-M   'P 1'
#
loop_
_entity.id
_entity.type
_entity.pdbx_description
1 polymer ?
#
loop_
_entity_poly.entity_id
_entity_poly.type
_entity_poly.pdbx_seq_one_letter_code
_entity_poly.pdbx_strand_id
1 'polypeptide(L)'
;MGGAELLYGQSSMPLTGNAPKESGLRNPRSALSRRSKLFFVLKPPPSMSEEIYETACKHAHGRTNRQPHPADLLHVSLLLVDEFDKPPYELKPRIEAAVGSISARPLKVRLDGCDLYGGERHLALTGGGNSVDIQAFARMLHRALTKHNLPRQAFRLPSPHVTIIYGYGRRELLIVGKPYVWLASEFALV
;
A
#
# COMPACT_ATOMS: atom_id res chain seq x y z
N MET A 1 -57.06 -12.20 -25.39
CA MET A 1 -57.60 -13.00 -24.27
C MET A 1 -56.56 -14.07 -24.00
N GLY A 2 -55.73 -13.93 -22.95
CA GLY A 2 -56.00 -14.46 -21.59
C GLY A 2 -55.55 -15.93 -21.57
N GLY A 3 -54.77 -16.47 -20.64
CA GLY A 3 -54.18 -16.06 -19.38
C GLY A 3 -53.26 -17.23 -18.95
N ALA A 4 -52.51 -17.02 -17.87
CA ALA A 4 -51.46 -17.91 -17.36
C ALA A 4 -51.94 -19.29 -16.87
N GLU A 5 -51.02 -20.27 -16.81
CA GLU A 5 -50.77 -21.02 -15.57
C GLU A 5 -49.39 -21.72 -15.56
N LEU A 6 -48.72 -21.61 -14.42
CA LEU A 6 -47.46 -22.27 -14.07
C LEU A 6 -47.74 -23.72 -13.68
N LEU A 7 -46.86 -24.66 -14.05
CA LEU A 7 -46.66 -25.87 -13.25
C LEU A 7 -45.17 -26.25 -13.21
N TYR A 8 -44.75 -26.49 -11.97
CA TYR A 8 -43.42 -26.88 -11.51
C TYR A 8 -42.86 -28.12 -12.24
N GLY A 9 -41.55 -28.10 -12.47
CA GLY A 9 -40.77 -29.29 -12.76
C GLY A 9 -39.38 -29.17 -12.15
N GLN A 10 -39.19 -29.72 -10.94
CA GLN A 10 -37.85 -30.02 -10.44
C GLN A 10 -37.21 -31.08 -11.35
N SER A 11 -35.93 -30.94 -11.63
CA SER A 11 -35.10 -32.07 -12.06
C SER A 11 -33.73 -31.97 -11.40
N SER A 12 -33.45 -33.01 -10.62
CA SER A 12 -32.18 -33.36 -9.99
C SER A 12 -31.59 -34.54 -10.74
N MET A 13 -30.27 -34.55 -10.98
CA MET A 13 -29.45 -35.73 -11.35
C MET A 13 -27.94 -35.36 -11.22
N PRO A 14 -26.99 -36.30 -11.11
CA PRO A 14 -26.83 -37.40 -10.14
C PRO A 14 -25.41 -37.40 -9.49
N LEU A 15 -25.14 -38.33 -8.57
CA LEU A 15 -23.80 -38.62 -8.03
C LEU A 15 -23.17 -39.84 -8.73
N THR A 16 -21.86 -39.74 -8.99
CA THR A 16 -20.83 -40.76 -9.33
C THR A 16 -20.27 -40.78 -10.76
N GLY A 17 -18.93 -40.93 -10.86
CA GLY A 17 -18.20 -41.27 -12.08
C GLY A 17 -16.69 -40.91 -12.06
N ASN A 18 -15.83 -41.81 -11.57
CA ASN A 18 -14.42 -41.93 -12.01
C ASN A 18 -14.46 -42.67 -13.37
N ALA A 19 -13.67 -42.45 -14.44
CA ALA A 19 -12.33 -41.92 -14.76
C ALA A 19 -12.30 -41.55 -16.28
N PRO A 20 -11.19 -41.25 -17.02
CA PRO A 20 -9.77 -41.01 -16.69
C PRO A 20 -9.21 -39.66 -17.21
N LYS A 21 -7.94 -39.37 -16.85
CA LYS A 21 -7.16 -38.18 -17.21
C LYS A 21 -6.92 -38.04 -18.72
N GLU A 22 -7.21 -36.87 -19.29
CA GLU A 22 -6.39 -36.26 -20.35
C GLU A 22 -6.27 -34.74 -20.23
N SER A 23 -5.02 -34.29 -20.37
CA SER A 23 -4.54 -32.98 -20.82
C SER A 23 -5.13 -31.69 -20.24
N GLY A 24 -4.37 -31.09 -19.32
CA GLY A 24 -3.86 -29.73 -19.58
C GLY A 24 -4.83 -28.56 -19.51
N LEU A 25 -5.83 -28.56 -18.64
CA LEU A 25 -6.54 -27.33 -18.29
C LEU A 25 -5.70 -26.53 -17.30
N ARG A 26 -4.98 -25.53 -17.80
CA ARG A 26 -4.43 -24.43 -17.00
C ARG A 26 -5.53 -23.93 -16.07
N ASN A 27 -5.31 -24.12 -14.77
CA ASN A 27 -6.15 -23.56 -13.72
C ASN A 27 -6.29 -22.03 -13.96
N PRO A 28 -7.50 -21.49 -14.23
CA PRO A 28 -7.68 -20.04 -14.46
C PRO A 28 -7.43 -19.20 -13.21
N ARG A 29 -7.14 -19.83 -12.05
CA ARG A 29 -7.01 -19.18 -10.75
C ARG A 29 -5.69 -18.43 -10.51
N SER A 30 -4.82 -18.23 -11.51
CA SER A 30 -3.55 -17.53 -11.30
C SER A 30 -3.39 -16.19 -12.02
N ALA A 31 -4.46 -15.63 -12.57
CA ALA A 31 -4.53 -14.19 -12.81
C ALA A 31 -5.27 -13.57 -11.62
N LEU A 32 -4.64 -13.56 -10.43
CA LEU A 32 -5.05 -12.61 -9.41
C LEU A 32 -4.89 -11.23 -10.05
N SER A 33 -6.01 -10.63 -10.48
CA SER A 33 -6.06 -9.21 -10.80
C SER A 33 -5.36 -8.50 -9.67
N ARG A 34 -4.24 -7.83 -9.96
CA ARG A 34 -3.53 -7.05 -8.95
C ARG A 34 -4.47 -5.90 -8.58
N ARG A 35 -5.15 -6.04 -7.44
CA ARG A 35 -5.98 -4.97 -6.89
C ARG A 35 -5.13 -3.72 -6.72
N SER A 36 -5.66 -2.59 -7.16
CA SER A 36 -5.11 -1.27 -6.91
C SER A 36 -5.32 -0.92 -5.43
N LYS A 37 -4.29 -0.40 -4.78
CA LYS A 37 -4.39 0.11 -3.40
C LYS A 37 -4.55 1.61 -3.47
N LEU A 38 -5.51 2.15 -2.73
CA LEU A 38 -5.66 3.59 -2.55
C LEU A 38 -5.21 3.95 -1.14
N PHE A 39 -4.25 4.86 -0.97
CA PHE A 39 -3.69 5.14 0.35
C PHE A 39 -3.14 6.56 0.48
N PHE A 40 -3.07 7.04 1.71
CA PHE A 40 -2.48 8.32 2.04
C PHE A 40 -1.00 8.18 2.34
N VAL A 41 -0.20 9.14 1.87
CA VAL A 41 1.25 9.13 2.03
C VAL A 41 1.83 10.50 2.36
N LEU A 42 3.03 10.50 2.94
CA LEU A 42 3.95 11.65 2.94
C LEU A 42 5.06 11.37 1.93
N LYS A 43 5.39 12.34 1.08
CA LYS A 43 6.52 12.24 0.15
C LYS A 43 7.75 12.98 0.70
N PRO A 44 8.97 12.43 0.54
CA PRO A 44 10.18 13.23 0.68
C PRO A 44 10.23 14.33 -0.39
N PRO A 45 10.93 15.44 -0.14
CA PRO A 45 11.22 16.44 -1.17
C PRO A 45 12.00 15.81 -2.34
N PRO A 46 11.83 16.29 -3.59
CA PRO A 46 12.46 15.67 -4.76
C PRO A 46 13.97 15.45 -4.64
N SER A 47 14.72 16.44 -4.15
CA SER A 47 16.18 16.32 -3.96
C SER A 47 16.56 15.23 -2.95
N MET A 48 15.75 15.04 -1.91
CA MET A 48 15.96 13.99 -0.91
C MET A 48 15.57 12.61 -1.47
N SER A 49 14.51 12.54 -2.27
CA SER A 49 14.14 11.31 -2.96
C SER A 49 15.26 10.80 -3.88
N GLU A 50 15.89 11.70 -4.64
CA GLU A 50 17.04 11.33 -5.48
C GLU A 50 18.25 10.89 -4.64
N GLU A 51 18.55 11.61 -3.55
CA GLU A 51 19.62 11.22 -2.63
C GLU A 51 19.41 9.81 -2.04
N ILE A 52 18.18 9.50 -1.63
CA ILE A 52 17.79 8.18 -1.13
C ILE A 52 17.95 7.13 -2.24
N TYR A 53 17.48 7.42 -3.46
CA TYR A 53 17.58 6.52 -4.60
C TYR A 53 19.04 6.21 -4.96
N GLU A 54 19.90 7.22 -5.05
CA GLU A 54 21.34 7.03 -5.32
C GLU A 54 22.01 6.19 -4.23
N THR A 55 21.67 6.45 -2.97
CA THR A 55 22.18 5.70 -1.83
C THR A 55 21.74 4.23 -1.89
N ALA A 56 20.48 3.98 -2.24
CA ALA A 56 19.96 2.63 -2.46
C ALA A 56 20.62 1.95 -3.68
N CYS A 57 20.91 2.67 -4.77
CA CYS A 57 21.65 2.14 -5.93
C CYS A 57 23.05 1.69 -5.56
N LYS A 58 23.80 2.53 -4.83
CA LYS A 58 25.15 2.20 -4.34
C LYS A 58 25.13 0.98 -3.43
N HIS A 59 24.13 0.87 -2.56
CA HIS A 59 23.97 -0.28 -1.69
C HIS A 59 23.61 -1.55 -2.47
N ALA A 60 22.67 -1.47 -3.42
CA ALA A 60 22.21 -2.60 -4.22
C ALA A 60 23.30 -3.18 -5.12
N HIS A 61 24.25 -2.35 -5.57
CA HIS A 61 25.34 -2.77 -6.45
C HIS A 61 26.14 -3.93 -5.84
N GLY A 62 26.24 -5.04 -6.58
CA GLY A 62 26.88 -6.28 -6.12
C GLY A 62 26.13 -7.05 -5.02
N ARG A 63 25.05 -6.48 -4.46
CA ARG A 63 24.26 -7.10 -3.38
C ARG A 63 22.93 -7.64 -3.83
N THR A 64 22.32 -7.16 -4.91
CA THR A 64 21.04 -7.69 -5.40
C THR A 64 20.82 -7.35 -6.87
N ASN A 65 20.04 -8.18 -7.57
CA ASN A 65 19.56 -7.89 -8.92
C ASN A 65 18.24 -7.10 -8.90
N ARG A 66 17.72 -6.77 -7.71
CA ARG A 66 16.54 -5.93 -7.56
C ARG A 66 16.92 -4.48 -7.76
N GLN A 67 16.12 -3.78 -8.55
CA GLN A 67 16.25 -2.34 -8.70
C GLN A 67 15.74 -1.62 -7.44
N PRO A 68 16.43 -0.57 -6.99
CA PRO A 68 15.87 0.35 -6.01
C PRO A 68 14.54 0.93 -6.46
N HIS A 69 13.70 1.27 -5.50
CA HIS A 69 12.41 1.90 -5.75
C HIS A 69 12.64 3.30 -6.34
N PRO A 70 11.99 3.66 -7.46
CA PRO A 70 12.17 4.97 -8.10
C PRO A 70 11.95 6.13 -7.14
N ALA A 71 12.75 7.19 -7.28
CA ALA A 71 12.76 8.37 -6.42
C ALA A 71 11.36 9.02 -6.28
N ASP A 72 10.63 9.15 -7.39
CA ASP A 72 9.30 9.75 -7.48
C ASP A 72 8.18 8.93 -6.79
N LEU A 73 8.45 7.63 -6.57
CA LEU A 73 7.57 6.70 -5.89
C LEU A 73 7.92 6.51 -4.40
N LEU A 74 9.05 7.04 -3.92
CA LEU A 74 9.39 6.96 -2.50
C LEU A 74 8.37 7.71 -1.64
N HIS A 75 7.91 7.06 -0.58
CA HIS A 75 6.89 7.61 0.30
C HIS A 75 6.86 6.92 1.67
N VAL A 76 6.30 7.63 2.66
CA VAL A 76 5.87 7.06 3.94
C VAL A 76 4.38 6.82 3.89
N SER A 77 3.96 5.57 4.03
CA SER A 77 2.54 5.21 4.10
C SER A 77 1.92 5.67 5.43
N LEU A 78 0.79 6.39 5.35
CA LEU A 78 0.03 6.86 6.52
C LEU A 78 -1.17 5.96 6.83
N LEU A 79 -2.00 5.73 5.81
CA LEU A 79 -3.27 5.01 5.97
C LEU A 79 -3.69 4.39 4.63
N LEU A 80 -3.94 3.08 4.63
CA LEU A 80 -4.58 2.39 3.51
C LEU A 80 -6.10 2.62 3.56
N VAL A 81 -6.65 3.21 2.50
CA VAL A 81 -8.09 3.40 2.32
C VAL A 81 -8.71 2.03 2.04
N ASP A 82 -8.43 1.45 0.88
CA ASP A 82 -8.84 0.08 0.58
C ASP A 82 -8.10 -0.49 -0.63
N GLU A 83 -8.41 -1.72 -0.98
CA GLU A 83 -7.99 -2.39 -2.21
C GLU A 83 -9.17 -2.52 -3.17
N PHE A 84 -8.96 -2.13 -4.42
CA PHE A 84 -9.99 -2.06 -5.45
C PHE A 84 -9.55 -2.84 -6.68
N ASP A 85 -10.49 -3.48 -7.40
CA ASP A 85 -10.15 -4.19 -8.64
C ASP A 85 -9.72 -3.23 -9.78
N LYS A 86 -10.14 -1.95 -9.69
CA LYS A 86 -9.75 -0.85 -10.58
C LYS A 86 -9.59 0.44 -9.76
N PRO A 87 -8.80 1.43 -10.21
CA PRO A 87 -8.68 2.71 -9.51
C PRO A 87 -10.05 3.37 -9.26
N PRO A 88 -10.39 3.74 -8.01
CA PRO A 88 -11.72 4.21 -7.65
C PRO A 88 -11.86 5.72 -7.90
N TYR A 89 -11.81 6.15 -9.17
CA TYR A 89 -11.83 7.58 -9.53
C TYR A 89 -13.04 8.35 -8.95
N GLU A 90 -14.20 7.69 -8.86
CA GLU A 90 -15.43 8.27 -8.30
C GLU A 90 -15.34 8.57 -6.79
N LEU A 91 -14.45 7.89 -6.06
CA LEU A 91 -14.25 8.16 -4.63
C LEU A 91 -13.37 9.37 -4.36
N LYS A 92 -12.52 9.75 -5.32
CA LYS A 92 -11.51 10.80 -5.13
C LYS A 92 -12.11 12.13 -4.64
N PRO A 93 -13.15 12.71 -5.28
CA PRO A 93 -13.71 13.99 -4.83
C PRO A 93 -14.30 13.91 -3.41
N ARG A 94 -14.92 12.77 -3.06
CA ARG A 94 -15.50 12.55 -1.73
C ARG A 94 -14.40 12.43 -0.66
N ILE A 95 -13.31 11.75 -0.99
CA ILE A 95 -12.14 11.62 -0.11
C ILE A 95 -11.49 12.98 0.10
N GLU A 96 -11.26 13.74 -0.97
CA GLU A 96 -10.70 15.11 -0.92
C GLU A 96 -11.56 16.02 -0.03
N ALA A 97 -12.88 16.01 -0.21
CA ALA A 97 -13.79 16.78 0.63
C ALA A 97 -13.72 16.36 2.12
N ALA A 98 -13.63 15.07 2.41
CA ALA A 98 -13.56 14.57 3.78
C ALA A 98 -12.26 15.00 4.48
N VAL A 99 -11.11 14.92 3.78
CA VAL A 99 -9.81 15.30 4.35
C VAL A 99 -9.53 16.80 4.28
N GLY A 100 -10.25 17.56 3.45
CA GLY A 100 -10.08 19.02 3.32
C GLY A 100 -10.36 19.80 4.61
N SER A 101 -11.10 19.21 5.56
CA SER A 101 -11.34 19.80 6.88
C SER A 101 -10.21 19.57 7.89
N ILE A 102 -9.21 18.76 7.55
CA ILE A 102 -8.10 18.45 8.44
C ILE A 102 -7.14 19.64 8.50
N SER A 103 -6.96 20.20 9.69
CA SER A 103 -5.94 21.20 9.97
C SER A 103 -4.89 20.61 10.91
N ALA A 104 -3.64 20.58 10.47
CA ALA A 104 -2.51 20.05 11.22
C ALA A 104 -1.25 20.89 10.95
N ARG A 105 -0.31 20.88 11.90
CA ARG A 105 1.01 21.48 11.72
C ARG A 105 1.85 20.59 10.79
N PRO A 106 2.87 21.14 10.09
CA PRO A 106 3.82 20.33 9.32
C PRO A 106 4.43 19.21 10.17
N LEU A 107 4.52 18.01 9.60
CA LEU A 107 4.99 16.82 10.31
C LEU A 107 6.48 16.64 10.08
N LYS A 108 7.26 16.58 11.16
CA LYS A 108 8.68 16.25 11.05
C LYS A 108 8.85 14.75 10.79
N VAL A 109 9.43 14.40 9.65
CA VAL A 109 9.83 13.02 9.35
C VAL A 109 11.33 12.91 9.53
N ARG A 110 11.78 11.87 10.23
CA ARG A 110 13.18 11.53 10.44
C ARG A 110 13.37 10.04 10.17
N LEU A 111 14.30 9.71 9.28
CA LEU A 111 14.72 8.35 8.99
C LEU A 111 16.23 8.24 9.22
N ASP A 112 16.61 7.51 10.25
CA ASP A 112 17.99 7.38 10.74
C ASP A 112 18.44 5.93 10.91
N GLY A 113 17.60 4.98 10.52
CA GLY A 113 17.88 3.56 10.53
C GLY A 113 17.42 2.85 9.26
N CYS A 114 17.66 1.55 9.22
CA CYS A 114 17.18 0.64 8.19
C CYS A 114 16.68 -0.64 8.85
N ASP A 115 15.68 -1.27 8.23
CA ASP A 115 15.18 -2.58 8.65
C ASP A 115 14.56 -3.33 7.46
N LEU A 116 14.23 -4.60 7.65
CA LEU A 116 13.53 -5.43 6.67
C LEU A 116 12.03 -5.51 6.96
N TYR A 117 11.21 -5.18 5.97
CA TYR A 117 9.74 -5.17 6.05
C TYR A 117 9.09 -6.29 5.24
N GLY A 118 7.83 -6.56 5.55
CA GLY A 118 6.98 -7.50 4.81
C GLY A 118 7.44 -8.95 4.89
N GLY A 119 7.82 -9.41 6.09
CA GLY A 119 8.41 -10.73 6.32
C GLY A 119 9.87 -10.81 5.87
N GLU A 120 10.63 -9.75 6.18
CA GLU A 120 12.05 -9.60 5.85
C GLU A 120 12.37 -9.64 4.33
N ARG A 121 11.41 -9.16 3.51
CA ARG A 121 11.52 -9.18 2.05
C ARG A 121 11.94 -7.85 1.46
N HIS A 122 11.66 -6.74 2.12
CA HIS A 122 11.86 -5.40 1.58
C HIS A 122 12.83 -4.62 2.45
N LEU A 123 13.82 -3.96 1.87
CA LEU A 123 14.68 -3.05 2.60
C LEU A 123 13.97 -1.69 2.71
N ALA A 124 13.88 -1.16 3.93
CA ALA A 124 13.25 0.12 4.19
C ALA A 124 14.10 1.00 5.11
N LEU A 125 14.11 2.30 4.83
CA LEU A 125 14.56 3.32 5.78
C LEU A 125 13.53 3.46 6.89
N THR A 126 13.97 3.56 8.14
CA THR A 126 13.13 3.66 9.34
C THR A 126 13.56 4.82 10.23
N GLY A 127 12.65 5.31 11.07
CA GLY A 127 12.94 6.35 12.06
C GLY A 127 12.94 5.81 13.48
N GLY A 128 14.07 5.96 14.18
CA GLY A 128 14.23 5.70 15.61
C GLY A 128 13.72 6.86 16.45
N GLY A 129 12.40 6.95 16.66
CA GLY A 129 11.80 7.87 17.62
C GLY A 129 11.03 9.05 17.00
N ASN A 130 9.91 9.38 17.63
CA ASN A 130 8.97 10.47 17.29
C ASN A 130 8.01 10.20 16.12
N SER A 131 7.43 9.00 16.05
CA SER A 131 6.28 8.72 15.18
C SER A 131 4.94 9.26 15.73
N VAL A 132 4.91 9.86 16.92
CA VAL A 132 3.66 10.24 17.63
C VAL A 132 2.81 11.21 16.80
N ASP A 133 3.42 12.24 16.20
CA ASP A 133 2.70 13.24 15.39
C ASP A 133 2.18 12.61 14.09
N ILE A 134 2.97 11.77 13.44
CA ILE A 134 2.56 11.04 12.23
C ILE A 134 1.40 10.08 12.55
N GLN A 135 1.47 9.38 13.69
CA GLN A 135 0.41 8.49 14.16
C GLN A 135 -0.85 9.26 14.57
N ALA A 136 -0.71 10.45 15.15
CA ALA A 136 -1.83 11.34 15.46
C ALA A 136 -2.50 11.84 14.17
N PHE A 137 -1.71 12.23 13.17
CA PHE A 137 -2.22 12.64 11.87
C PHE A 137 -2.92 11.49 11.13
N ALA A 138 -2.36 10.28 11.14
CA ALA A 138 -3.03 9.10 10.57
C ALA A 138 -4.37 8.78 11.27
N ARG A 139 -4.47 9.02 12.58
CA ARG A 139 -5.75 8.94 13.30
C ARG A 139 -6.75 9.99 12.83
N MET A 140 -6.31 11.22 12.54
CA MET A 140 -7.17 12.26 11.99
C MET A 140 -7.72 11.86 10.62
N LEU A 141 -6.86 11.34 9.72
CA LEU A 141 -7.29 10.80 8.42
C LEU A 141 -8.33 9.69 8.59
N HIS A 142 -8.05 8.70 9.44
CA HIS A 142 -8.97 7.59 9.67
C HIS A 142 -10.33 8.07 10.23
N ARG A 143 -10.33 9.04 11.15
CA ARG A 143 -11.56 9.64 11.69
C ARG A 143 -12.34 10.42 10.63
N ALA A 144 -11.65 11.17 9.77
CA ALA A 144 -12.29 11.90 8.67
C ALA A 144 -13.00 10.93 7.72
N LEU A 145 -12.33 9.86 7.29
CA LEU A 145 -12.97 8.82 6.46
C LEU A 145 -14.17 8.17 7.17
N THR A 146 -14.03 7.89 8.47
CA THR A 146 -15.11 7.32 9.30
C THR A 146 -16.35 8.22 9.29
N LYS A 147 -16.17 9.51 9.59
CA LYS A 147 -17.26 10.49 9.71
C LYS A 147 -18.05 10.63 8.40
N HIS A 148 -17.38 10.47 7.27
CA HIS A 148 -17.98 10.61 5.94
C HIS A 148 -18.44 9.28 5.32
N ASN A 149 -18.47 8.19 6.10
CA ASN A 149 -18.83 6.84 5.64
C ASN A 149 -18.05 6.41 4.39
N LEU A 150 -16.74 6.71 4.37
CA LEU A 150 -15.85 6.32 3.28
C LEU A 150 -15.14 5.00 3.60
N PRO A 151 -14.78 4.20 2.58
CA PRO A 151 -13.97 3.01 2.76
C PRO A 151 -12.70 3.32 3.53
N ARG A 152 -12.32 2.43 4.44
CA ARG A 152 -11.06 2.48 5.17
C ARG A 152 -10.77 1.10 5.74
N GLN A 153 -9.50 0.70 5.76
CA GLN A 153 -9.12 -0.50 6.51
C GLN A 153 -9.14 -0.24 8.02
N ALA A 154 -9.16 -1.33 8.79
CA ALA A 154 -9.01 -1.28 10.23
C ALA A 154 -7.73 -0.50 10.60
N PHE A 155 -7.87 0.46 11.52
CA PHE A 155 -6.76 1.33 11.88
C PHE A 155 -5.61 0.54 12.50
N ARG A 156 -4.41 0.73 11.94
CA ARG A 156 -3.15 0.26 12.51
C ARG A 156 -2.24 1.47 12.66
N LEU A 157 -1.54 1.57 13.78
CA LEU A 157 -0.59 2.67 13.99
C LEU A 157 0.51 2.56 12.92
N PRO A 158 0.73 3.61 12.11
CA PRO A 158 1.82 3.59 11.16
C PRO A 158 3.16 3.53 11.90
N SER A 159 4.04 2.67 11.39
CA SER A 159 5.48 2.74 11.64
C SER A 159 6.08 3.49 10.46
N PRO A 160 6.53 4.75 10.61
CA PRO A 160 7.06 5.52 9.50
C PRO A 160 8.28 4.83 8.89
N HIS A 161 8.15 4.44 7.62
CA HIS A 161 9.23 3.83 6.86
C HIS A 161 9.10 4.21 5.39
N VAL A 162 10.21 4.18 4.68
CA VAL A 162 10.28 4.32 3.21
C VAL A 162 10.88 3.04 2.66
N THR A 163 10.12 2.27 1.89
CA THR A 163 10.67 1.08 1.23
C THR A 163 11.56 1.50 0.07
N ILE A 164 12.84 1.14 0.13
CA ILE A 164 13.85 1.53 -0.86
C ILE A 164 14.23 0.38 -1.81
N ILE A 165 14.06 -0.89 -1.42
CA ILE A 165 14.26 -2.04 -2.32
C ILE A 165 13.24 -3.12 -2.03
N TYR A 166 12.37 -3.42 -3.01
CA TYR A 166 11.41 -4.52 -2.89
C TYR A 166 12.05 -5.87 -3.23
N GLY A 167 11.77 -6.91 -2.42
CA GLY A 167 12.27 -8.26 -2.69
C GLY A 167 13.79 -8.40 -2.49
N TYR A 168 14.36 -7.54 -1.64
CA TYR A 168 15.76 -7.54 -1.23
C TYR A 168 16.15 -8.86 -0.55
N GLY A 169 15.25 -9.40 0.28
CA GLY A 169 15.46 -10.59 1.09
C GLY A 169 16.33 -10.33 2.33
N ARG A 170 16.70 -11.41 3.02
CA ARG A 170 17.61 -11.37 4.19
C ARG A 170 19.05 -11.14 3.75
N ARG A 171 19.49 -9.88 3.72
CA ARG A 171 20.86 -9.45 3.41
C ARG A 171 21.30 -8.36 4.39
N GLU A 172 22.56 -7.96 4.31
CA GLU A 172 23.11 -6.84 5.09
C GLU A 172 22.24 -5.59 4.91
N LEU A 173 21.94 -4.93 6.03
CA LEU A 173 21.20 -3.68 6.06
C LEU A 173 22.05 -2.53 5.55
N LEU A 174 21.40 -1.54 4.95
CA LEU A 174 22.04 -0.28 4.62
C LEU A 174 22.38 0.47 5.92
N ILE A 175 23.62 0.97 6.02
CA ILE A 175 24.03 1.85 7.13
C ILE A 175 23.69 3.28 6.75
N VAL A 176 22.82 3.92 7.54
CA VAL A 176 22.42 5.31 7.33
C VAL A 176 23.48 6.23 7.95
N GLY A 177 24.34 6.81 7.11
CA GLY A 177 25.44 7.66 7.57
C GLY A 177 24.98 9.01 8.15
N LYS A 178 23.91 9.59 7.60
CA LYS A 178 23.25 10.79 8.12
C LYS A 178 21.73 10.61 8.06
N PRO A 179 20.97 11.16 9.02
CA PRO A 179 19.52 11.01 9.03
C PRO A 179 18.89 11.81 7.88
N TYR A 180 17.91 11.21 7.20
CA TYR A 180 17.04 11.93 6.27
C TYR A 180 15.95 12.63 7.08
N VAL A 181 15.93 13.96 7.05
CA VAL A 181 15.00 14.77 7.86
C VAL A 181 14.33 15.83 7.02
N TRP A 182 13.00 15.85 7.02
CA TRP A 182 12.22 16.90 6.37
C TRP A 182 10.97 17.25 7.16
N LEU A 183 10.38 18.41 6.85
CA LEU A 183 9.06 18.81 7.31
C LEU A 183 8.06 18.56 6.18
N ALA A 184 7.14 17.63 6.37
CA ALA A 184 6.05 17.38 5.45
C ALA A 184 4.92 18.38 5.71
N SER A 185 4.77 19.37 4.82
CA SER A 185 3.66 20.33 4.83
C SER A 185 2.45 19.88 4.01
N GLU A 186 2.61 18.81 3.23
CA GLU A 186 1.57 18.23 2.38
C GLU A 186 1.54 16.70 2.52
N PHE A 187 0.41 16.11 2.15
CA PHE A 187 0.21 14.68 2.04
C PHE A 187 -0.54 14.39 0.74
N ALA A 188 -0.36 13.19 0.18
CA ALA A 188 -0.96 12.81 -1.09
C ALA A 188 -1.88 11.59 -0.93
N LEU A 189 -2.89 11.52 -1.80
CA LEU A 189 -3.66 10.32 -2.06
C LEU A 189 -3.09 9.66 -3.31
N VAL A 190 -2.68 8.39 -3.20
CA VAL A 190 -2.08 7.58 -4.28
C VAL A 190 -2.96 6.37 -4.55
#